data_AF-A0A329RS36-F1
#
_entry.id   AF-A0A329RS36-F1
#
_cell.length_a   1.000
_cell.length_b   1.000
_cell.length_c   1.000
_cell.angle_alpha   90.00
_cell.angle_beta   90.00
_cell.angle_gamma   90.00
#
_symmetry.space_group_name_H-M   'P 1'
#
loop_
_entity.id
_entity.type
_entity.pdbx_description
1 polymer ?
#
loop_
_entity_poly.entity_id
_entity_poly.type
_entity_poly.pdbx_seq_one_letter_code
_entity_poly.pdbx_strand_id
1 'polypeptide(L)'
;MYRRKLTAAEQEAPRVKNRVGTRKIRQRQRQELLEMKTTVVELDKEYAERCSQAEAAGKDTELLAALQMDESDDPVHPDLVVLAKQLGAEKLLLRTMLKQKAVWTLQIQHILGFEANSLAAAQKIEGNVIAQLDTVDEVQAEEELEFHPLTEWDLSRTILHNKRNIHHVENRLNPPSGLVDERMHRMQAYGWDIIRR
;
A
#
# COMPACT_ATOMS: atom_id res chain seq x y z
N MET A 1 30.53 -24.65 23.50
CA MET A 1 30.01 -25.69 22.59
C MET A 1 30.56 -25.44 21.18
N TYR A 2 31.03 -26.45 20.45
CA TYR A 2 31.55 -26.27 19.08
C TYR A 2 30.41 -26.01 18.08
N ARG A 3 30.32 -24.79 17.51
CA ARG A 3 29.42 -24.52 16.37
C ARG A 3 29.89 -25.34 15.17
N ARG A 4 29.03 -26.23 14.68
CA ARG A 4 29.22 -26.92 13.40
C ARG A 4 29.30 -25.86 12.31
N LYS A 5 30.45 -25.75 11.64
CA LYS A 5 30.61 -24.87 10.47
C LYS A 5 29.77 -25.46 9.35
N LEU A 6 28.70 -24.77 8.96
CA LEU A 6 27.86 -25.13 7.81
C LEU A 6 28.73 -25.15 6.56
N THR A 7 28.63 -26.23 5.81
CA THR A 7 29.35 -26.40 4.55
C THR A 7 28.90 -25.34 3.53
N ALA A 8 29.77 -24.98 2.58
CA ALA A 8 29.44 -23.98 1.56
C ALA A 8 28.15 -24.31 0.80
N ALA A 9 27.85 -25.61 0.60
CA ALA A 9 26.62 -26.08 -0.03
C ALA A 9 25.36 -25.79 0.80
N GLU A 10 25.43 -25.93 2.12
CA GLU A 10 24.30 -25.65 3.03
C GLU A 10 23.97 -24.15 3.12
N GLN A 11 24.97 -23.29 2.96
CA GLN A 11 24.79 -21.84 2.90
C GLN A 11 24.26 -21.36 1.55
N GLU A 12 24.56 -22.08 0.45
CA GLU A 12 24.15 -21.68 -0.90
C GLU A 12 22.72 -22.12 -1.24
N ALA A 13 22.24 -23.23 -0.64
CA ALA A 13 20.87 -23.72 -0.81
C ALA A 13 19.76 -22.67 -0.54
N PRO A 14 19.77 -21.91 0.58
CA PRO A 14 18.78 -20.85 0.80
C PRO A 14 18.92 -19.68 -0.17
N ARG A 15 20.14 -19.36 -0.61
CA ARG A 15 20.39 -18.27 -1.58
C ARG A 15 19.79 -18.59 -2.95
N VAL A 16 19.96 -19.82 -3.42
CA VAL A 16 19.35 -20.30 -4.67
C VAL A 16 17.82 -20.27 -4.56
N LYS A 17 17.26 -20.74 -3.44
CA LYS A 17 15.80 -20.68 -3.19
C LYS A 17 15.29 -19.23 -3.22
N ASN A 18 16.02 -18.28 -2.63
CA ASN A 18 15.64 -16.87 -2.63
C ASN A 18 15.72 -16.25 -4.04
N ARG A 19 16.76 -16.58 -4.83
CA ARG A 19 16.87 -16.17 -6.25
C ARG A 19 15.70 -16.71 -7.10
N VAL A 20 15.29 -17.95 -6.88
CA VAL A 20 14.14 -18.54 -7.58
C VAL A 20 12.83 -17.90 -7.11
N GLY A 21 12.67 -17.66 -5.81
CA GLY A 21 11.50 -16.98 -5.24
C GLY A 21 11.32 -15.58 -5.81
N THR A 22 12.39 -14.77 -5.82
CA THR A 22 12.37 -13.42 -6.41
C THR A 22 12.08 -13.43 -7.92
N ARG A 23 12.55 -14.43 -8.66
CA ARG A 23 12.16 -14.62 -10.08
C ARG A 23 10.66 -14.91 -10.22
N LYS A 24 10.11 -15.83 -9.42
CA LYS A 24 8.67 -16.17 -9.44
C LYS A 24 7.79 -14.98 -9.08
N ILE A 25 8.16 -14.20 -8.07
CA ILE A 25 7.41 -12.99 -7.66
C ILE A 25 7.38 -11.97 -8.80
N ARG A 26 8.53 -11.68 -9.41
CA ARG A 26 8.59 -10.76 -10.57
C ARG A 26 7.78 -11.24 -11.76
N GLN A 27 7.75 -12.55 -12.00
CA GLN A 27 6.94 -13.12 -13.07
C GLN A 27 5.45 -12.98 -12.79
N ARG A 28 5.00 -13.23 -11.56
CA ARG A 28 3.60 -13.02 -11.17
C ARG A 28 3.20 -11.56 -11.33
N GLN A 29 4.02 -10.61 -10.86
CA GLN A 29 3.76 -9.18 -11.03
C GLN A 29 3.65 -8.77 -12.50
N ARG A 30 4.46 -9.35 -13.39
CA ARG A 30 4.35 -9.12 -14.83
C ARG A 30 3.06 -9.66 -15.42
N GLN A 31 2.60 -10.83 -14.97
CA GLN A 31 1.32 -11.40 -15.39
C GLN A 31 0.16 -10.53 -14.93
N GLU A 32 0.14 -10.12 -13.67
CA GLU A 32 -0.89 -9.23 -13.12
C GLU A 32 -0.93 -7.88 -13.86
N LEU A 33 0.23 -7.31 -14.22
CA LEU A 33 0.28 -6.11 -15.05
C LEU A 33 -0.27 -6.32 -16.47
N LEU A 34 -0.07 -7.50 -17.07
CA LEU A 34 -0.64 -7.82 -18.37
C LEU A 34 -2.16 -7.98 -18.27
N GLU A 35 -2.65 -8.66 -17.23
CA GLU A 35 -4.08 -8.82 -16.95
C GLU A 35 -4.76 -7.46 -16.73
N MET A 36 -4.18 -6.57 -15.93
CA MET A 36 -4.72 -5.22 -15.74
C MET A 36 -4.72 -4.39 -17.03
N LYS A 37 -3.70 -4.57 -17.90
CA LYS A 37 -3.69 -3.89 -19.21
C LYS A 37 -4.82 -4.39 -20.10
N THR A 38 -5.10 -5.68 -20.10
CA THR A 38 -6.20 -6.24 -20.90
C THR A 38 -7.55 -5.76 -20.38
N THR A 39 -7.75 -5.72 -19.05
CA THR A 39 -9.03 -5.24 -18.50
C THR A 39 -9.25 -3.76 -18.76
N VAL A 40 -8.21 -2.92 -18.70
CA VAL A 40 -8.34 -1.49 -19.07
C VAL A 40 -8.76 -1.35 -20.53
N VAL A 41 -8.16 -2.11 -21.44
CA VAL A 41 -8.55 -2.09 -22.87
C VAL A 41 -9.99 -2.53 -23.08
N GLU A 42 -10.47 -3.52 -22.32
CA GLU A 42 -11.87 -3.95 -22.36
C GLU A 42 -12.82 -2.86 -21.84
N LEU A 43 -12.50 -2.26 -20.68
CA LEU A 43 -13.29 -1.17 -20.11
C LEU A 43 -13.32 0.06 -21.02
N ASP A 44 -12.22 0.38 -21.70
CA ASP A 44 -12.17 1.48 -22.66
C ASP A 44 -13.11 1.22 -23.85
N LYS A 45 -13.23 -0.03 -24.31
CA LYS A 45 -14.20 -0.41 -25.36
C LYS A 45 -15.62 -0.27 -24.85
N GLU A 46 -15.93 -0.82 -23.68
CA GLU A 46 -17.26 -0.70 -23.07
C GLU A 46 -17.65 0.77 -22.86
N TYR A 47 -16.70 1.60 -22.46
CA TYR A 47 -16.91 3.03 -22.30
C TYR A 47 -17.20 3.72 -23.63
N ALA A 48 -16.43 3.43 -24.69
CA ALA A 48 -16.69 3.96 -26.02
C ALA A 48 -18.08 3.55 -26.56
N GLU A 49 -18.48 2.30 -26.33
CA GLU A 49 -19.82 1.80 -26.66
C GLU A 49 -20.91 2.56 -25.90
N ARG A 50 -20.76 2.77 -24.59
CA ARG A 50 -21.73 3.55 -23.81
C ARG A 50 -21.79 5.02 -24.21
N CYS A 51 -20.65 5.63 -24.55
CA CYS A 51 -20.61 6.99 -25.10
C CYS A 51 -21.39 7.08 -26.41
N SER A 52 -21.18 6.17 -27.35
CA SER A 52 -21.93 6.15 -28.61
C SER A 52 -23.43 5.90 -28.43
N GLN A 53 -23.81 5.03 -27.47
CA GLN A 53 -25.21 4.82 -27.11
C GLN A 53 -25.85 6.06 -26.47
N ALA A 54 -25.12 6.78 -25.61
CA ALA A 54 -25.60 8.03 -25.03
C ALA A 54 -25.75 9.14 -26.09
N GLU A 55 -24.83 9.23 -27.05
CA GLU A 55 -24.94 10.14 -28.18
C GLU A 55 -26.13 9.81 -29.10
N ALA A 56 -26.44 8.52 -29.30
CA ALA A 56 -27.63 8.10 -30.04
C ALA A 56 -28.92 8.43 -29.28
N ALA A 57 -28.97 8.11 -27.98
CA ALA A 57 -30.11 8.43 -27.13
C ALA A 57 -30.35 9.94 -27.00
N GLY A 58 -29.28 10.75 -26.96
CA GLY A 58 -29.37 12.21 -26.98
C GLY A 58 -30.03 12.76 -28.25
N LYS A 59 -29.68 12.21 -29.42
CA LYS A 59 -30.29 12.57 -30.71
C LYS A 59 -31.76 12.17 -30.80
N ASP A 60 -32.14 11.04 -30.22
CA ASP A 60 -33.54 10.59 -30.18
C ASP A 60 -34.39 11.52 -29.28
N THR A 61 -33.83 12.00 -28.16
CA THR A 61 -34.47 13.03 -27.32
C THR A 61 -34.52 14.41 -27.96
N GLU A 62 -33.49 14.82 -28.73
CA GLU A 62 -33.52 16.08 -29.49
C GLU A 62 -34.56 16.05 -30.63
N LEU A 63 -34.73 14.90 -31.31
CA LEU A 63 -35.77 14.72 -32.33
C LEU A 63 -37.18 14.72 -31.72
N LEU A 64 -37.36 14.10 -30.56
CA LEU A 64 -38.63 14.14 -29.81
C LEU A 64 -38.94 15.54 -29.26
N ALA A 65 -37.94 16.27 -28.79
CA ALA A 65 -38.07 17.65 -28.33
C ALA A 65 -38.38 18.62 -29.49
N ALA A 66 -37.78 18.41 -30.67
CA ALA A 66 -38.09 19.20 -31.88
C ALA A 66 -39.52 18.98 -32.39
N LEU A 67 -40.10 17.78 -32.18
CA LEU A 67 -41.49 17.48 -32.53
C LEU A 67 -42.51 18.00 -31.49
N GLN A 68 -42.09 18.25 -30.24
CA GLN A 68 -42.96 18.77 -29.17
C GLN A 68 -43.02 20.30 -29.10
N MET A 69 -42.22 21.03 -29.88
CA MET A 69 -42.16 22.49 -29.85
C MET A 69 -43.25 23.20 -30.68
N ASP A 70 -44.17 22.47 -31.33
CA ASP A 70 -45.20 23.07 -32.20
C ASP A 70 -46.62 23.06 -31.60
N GLU A 71 -46.83 22.53 -30.39
CA GLU A 71 -48.13 22.64 -29.72
C GLU A 71 -47.99 22.93 -28.22
N SER A 72 -48.73 23.96 -27.81
CA SER A 72 -49.17 24.35 -26.47
C SER A 72 -48.31 25.32 -25.65
N ASP A 73 -49.00 26.41 -25.30
CA ASP A 73 -48.68 27.47 -24.36
C ASP A 73 -48.24 26.95 -22.98
N ASP A 74 -47.26 27.67 -22.44
CA ASP A 74 -46.81 27.76 -21.05
C ASP A 74 -45.97 26.58 -20.48
N PRO A 75 -44.63 26.70 -20.43
CA PRO A 75 -43.80 25.77 -19.67
C PRO A 75 -43.43 26.42 -18.33
N VAL A 76 -44.14 26.04 -17.26
CA VAL A 76 -43.51 25.97 -15.93
C VAL A 76 -42.19 25.22 -16.13
N HIS A 77 -41.07 25.73 -15.58
CA HIS A 77 -39.70 25.29 -15.92
C HIS A 77 -39.12 24.21 -14.95
N PRO A 78 -39.55 22.94 -14.95
CA PRO A 78 -38.82 21.88 -14.25
C PRO A 78 -37.51 21.56 -14.97
N ASP A 79 -37.44 21.82 -16.28
CA ASP A 79 -36.32 21.45 -17.14
C ASP A 79 -35.05 22.26 -16.85
N LEU A 80 -35.20 23.57 -16.58
CA LEU A 80 -34.08 24.43 -16.16
C LEU A 80 -33.50 24.03 -14.80
N VAL A 81 -34.34 23.57 -13.88
CA VAL A 81 -33.91 23.12 -12.55
C VAL A 81 -33.16 21.79 -12.65
N VAL A 82 -33.63 20.87 -13.50
CA VAL A 82 -32.94 19.61 -13.78
C VAL A 82 -31.60 19.87 -14.46
N LEU A 83 -31.57 20.74 -15.47
CA LEU A 83 -30.35 21.12 -16.17
C LEU A 83 -29.35 21.82 -15.24
N ALA A 84 -29.80 22.74 -14.38
CA ALA A 84 -28.94 23.38 -13.39
C ALA A 84 -28.35 22.38 -12.38
N LYS A 85 -29.11 21.35 -11.98
CA LYS A 85 -28.61 20.26 -11.12
C LYS A 85 -27.57 19.40 -11.83
N GLN A 86 -27.80 19.04 -13.09
CA GLN A 86 -26.86 18.28 -13.92
C GLN A 86 -25.55 19.05 -14.10
N LEU A 87 -25.62 20.32 -14.51
CA LEU A 87 -24.46 21.20 -14.71
C LEU A 87 -23.70 21.44 -13.38
N GLY A 88 -24.42 21.49 -12.26
CA GLY A 88 -23.85 21.52 -10.92
C GLY A 88 -23.08 20.25 -10.56
N ALA A 89 -23.63 19.08 -10.88
CA ALA A 89 -22.99 17.79 -10.67
C ALA A 89 -21.74 17.63 -11.55
N GLU A 90 -21.82 18.00 -12.82
CA GLU A 90 -20.69 18.00 -13.76
C GLU A 90 -19.56 18.93 -13.29
N LYS A 91 -19.90 20.15 -12.84
CA LYS A 91 -18.91 21.07 -12.28
C LYS A 91 -18.21 20.51 -11.04
N LEU A 92 -18.94 19.82 -10.18
CA LEU A 92 -18.37 19.14 -9.01
C LEU A 92 -17.45 17.99 -9.43
N LEU A 93 -17.85 17.17 -10.40
CA LEU A 93 -17.04 16.09 -10.96
C LEU A 93 -15.75 16.62 -11.59
N LEU A 94 -15.84 17.67 -12.41
CA LEU A 94 -14.66 18.28 -13.04
C LEU A 94 -13.70 18.84 -11.99
N ARG A 95 -14.23 19.42 -10.89
CA ARG A 95 -13.39 19.90 -9.77
C ARG A 95 -12.70 18.75 -9.05
N THR A 96 -13.38 17.62 -8.82
CA THR A 96 -12.74 16.46 -8.15
C THR A 96 -11.70 15.83 -9.06
N MET A 97 -11.97 15.69 -10.36
CA MET A 97 -11.00 15.20 -11.34
C MET A 97 -9.77 16.11 -11.45
N LEU A 98 -9.93 17.43 -11.44
CA LEU A 98 -8.80 18.37 -11.42
C LEU A 98 -7.95 18.23 -10.15
N LYS A 99 -8.59 18.09 -8.98
CA LYS A 99 -7.89 17.85 -7.72
C LYS A 99 -7.12 16.54 -7.76
N GLN A 100 -7.74 15.45 -8.25
CA GLN A 100 -7.07 14.18 -8.42
C GLN A 100 -5.88 14.31 -9.37
N LYS A 101 -6.05 14.95 -10.53
CA LYS A 101 -4.96 15.20 -11.48
C LYS A 101 -3.78 15.93 -10.81
N ALA A 102 -4.05 16.96 -10.01
CA ALA A 102 -3.01 17.67 -9.27
C ALA A 102 -2.26 16.76 -8.28
N VAL A 103 -3.00 15.92 -7.53
CA VAL A 103 -2.41 14.92 -6.62
C VAL A 103 -1.55 13.92 -7.39
N TRP A 104 -2.06 13.37 -8.49
CA TRP A 104 -1.33 12.45 -9.35
C TRP A 104 -0.06 13.08 -9.93
N THR A 105 -0.10 14.35 -10.36
CA THR A 105 1.10 15.04 -10.85
C THR A 105 2.17 15.20 -9.77
N LEU A 106 1.78 15.54 -8.54
CA LEU A 106 2.71 15.63 -7.41
C LEU A 106 3.30 14.26 -7.07
N GLN A 107 2.48 13.21 -7.10
CA GLN A 107 2.94 11.86 -6.79
C GLN A 107 3.90 11.32 -7.86
N ILE A 108 3.63 11.60 -9.14
CA ILE A 108 4.55 11.26 -10.24
C ILE A 108 5.86 12.04 -10.09
N GLN A 109 5.82 13.33 -9.78
CA GLN A 109 7.03 14.12 -9.51
C GLN A 109 7.83 13.55 -8.34
N HIS A 110 7.16 13.13 -7.27
CA HIS A 110 7.81 12.49 -6.12
C HIS A 110 8.47 11.15 -6.49
N ILE A 111 7.80 10.31 -7.29
CA ILE A 111 8.38 9.04 -7.76
C ILE A 111 9.60 9.31 -8.64
N LEU A 112 9.51 10.24 -9.60
CA LEU A 112 10.64 10.61 -10.47
C LEU A 112 11.80 11.21 -9.67
N GLY A 113 11.51 12.05 -8.67
CA GLY A 113 12.51 12.59 -7.76
C GLY A 113 13.17 11.50 -6.90
N PHE A 114 12.39 10.52 -6.43
CA PHE A 114 12.91 9.37 -5.70
C PHE A 114 13.80 8.48 -6.59
N GLU A 115 13.39 8.21 -7.83
CA GLU A 115 14.19 7.45 -8.80
C GLU A 115 15.49 8.18 -9.16
N ALA A 116 15.44 9.49 -9.42
CA ALA A 116 16.62 10.30 -9.69
C ALA A 116 17.58 10.32 -8.49
N ASN A 117 17.06 10.47 -7.27
CA ASN A 117 17.86 10.42 -6.03
C ASN A 117 18.41 9.03 -5.74
N SER A 118 17.65 7.97 -6.05
CA SER A 118 18.08 6.57 -5.92
C SER A 118 19.18 6.24 -6.92
N LEU A 119 19.06 6.67 -8.18
CA LEU A 119 20.09 6.50 -9.20
C LEU A 119 21.35 7.34 -8.89
N ALA A 120 21.19 8.57 -8.41
CA ALA A 120 22.31 9.39 -7.95
C ALA A 120 22.99 8.79 -6.70
N ALA A 121 22.22 8.23 -5.77
CA ALA A 121 22.76 7.49 -4.62
C ALA A 121 23.47 6.21 -5.07
N ALA A 122 22.90 5.46 -6.01
CA ALA A 122 23.51 4.25 -6.58
C ALA A 122 24.82 4.57 -7.31
N GLN A 123 24.87 5.63 -8.13
CA GLN A 123 26.11 6.11 -8.75
C GLN A 123 27.14 6.58 -7.73
N LYS A 124 26.72 7.24 -6.64
CA LYS A 124 27.63 7.65 -5.57
C LYS A 124 28.19 6.45 -4.79
N ILE A 125 27.43 5.36 -4.70
CA ILE A 125 27.88 4.09 -4.12
C ILE A 125 28.84 3.37 -5.09
N GLU A 126 28.59 3.37 -6.39
CA GLU A 126 29.50 2.78 -7.39
C GLU A 126 30.78 3.59 -7.58
N GLY A 127 30.73 4.91 -7.40
CA GLY A 127 31.87 5.81 -7.60
C GLY A 127 32.84 5.91 -6.42
N ASN A 128 32.51 5.36 -5.24
CA ASN A 128 33.37 5.54 -4.06
C ASN A 128 33.36 4.40 -3.03
N VAL A 129 32.92 3.19 -3.38
CA VAL A 129 32.95 2.04 -2.46
C VAL A 129 34.03 1.05 -2.89
N ILE A 130 35.28 1.47 -2.73
CA ILE A 130 36.19 0.71 -1.88
C ILE A 130 36.05 1.35 -0.50
N ALA A 131 34.90 1.18 0.14
CA ALA A 131 34.85 1.38 1.58
C ALA A 131 35.66 0.21 2.15
N GLN A 132 36.94 0.45 2.38
CA GLN A 132 37.65 -0.25 3.44
C GLN A 132 36.86 0.08 4.71
N LEU A 133 35.82 -0.72 4.96
CA LEU A 133 35.27 -0.85 6.29
C LEU A 133 36.45 -1.29 7.13
N ASP A 134 37.00 -0.34 7.90
CA ASP A 134 38.01 -0.63 8.88
C ASP A 134 37.35 -1.62 9.83
N THR A 135 37.70 -2.90 9.66
CA THR A 135 37.15 -3.97 10.47
C THR A 135 37.78 -3.81 11.84
N VAL A 136 37.14 -3.01 12.68
CA VAL A 136 37.51 -2.82 14.08
C VAL A 136 37.58 -4.21 14.71
N ASP A 137 38.76 -4.56 15.21
CA ASP A 137 39.00 -5.85 15.85
C ASP A 137 38.14 -5.96 17.12
N GLU A 138 37.80 -7.18 17.55
CA GLU A 138 36.89 -7.40 18.71
C GLU A 138 37.39 -6.68 19.98
N VAL A 139 38.72 -6.54 20.10
CA VAL A 139 39.40 -5.85 21.21
C VAL A 139 39.22 -4.32 21.14
N GLN A 140 39.30 -3.74 19.95
CA GLN A 140 39.11 -2.29 19.76
C GLN A 140 37.65 -1.89 19.96
N ALA A 141 36.70 -2.74 19.55
CA ALA A 141 35.28 -2.49 19.78
C ALA A 141 34.90 -2.53 21.27
N GLU A 142 35.58 -3.36 22.06
CA GLU A 142 35.38 -3.42 23.51
C GLU A 142 35.96 -2.18 24.20
N GLU A 143 37.13 -1.70 23.79
CA GLU A 143 37.82 -0.57 24.42
C GLU A 143 37.23 0.80 24.04
N GLU A 144 36.86 0.99 22.77
CA GLU A 144 36.38 2.30 22.27
C GLU A 144 34.86 2.46 22.33
N LEU A 145 34.11 1.37 22.23
CA LEU A 145 32.65 1.40 22.07
C LEU A 145 31.91 0.66 23.19
N GLU A 146 32.62 0.06 24.14
CA GLU A 146 32.06 -0.77 25.22
C GLU A 146 31.15 -1.91 24.70
N PHE A 147 31.35 -2.32 23.43
CA PHE A 147 30.59 -3.41 22.84
C PHE A 147 31.16 -4.75 23.33
N HIS A 148 30.65 -5.23 24.45
CA HIS A 148 30.96 -6.59 24.89
C HIS A 148 30.27 -7.62 23.98
N PRO A 149 30.97 -8.69 23.56
CA PRO A 149 30.35 -9.76 22.80
C PRO A 149 29.23 -10.38 23.64
N LEU A 150 28.02 -10.41 23.10
CA LEU A 150 26.85 -11.01 23.76
C LEU A 150 27.15 -12.45 24.17
N THR A 151 27.34 -12.68 25.46
CA THR A 151 27.56 -14.03 25.98
C THR A 151 26.26 -14.83 25.96
N GLU A 152 26.35 -16.16 25.91
CA GLU A 152 25.17 -17.04 25.97
C GLU A 152 24.34 -16.79 27.25
N TRP A 153 25.00 -16.36 28.33
CA TRP A 153 24.37 -16.00 29.59
C TRP A 153 23.60 -14.67 29.50
N ASP A 154 24.19 -13.63 28.90
CA ASP A 154 23.53 -12.34 28.69
C ASP A 154 22.33 -12.47 27.76
N LEU A 155 22.46 -13.29 26.71
CA LEU A 155 21.37 -13.61 25.81
C LEU A 155 20.23 -14.30 26.57
N SER A 156 20.54 -15.32 27.37
CA SER A 156 19.56 -16.06 28.18
C SER A 156 18.85 -15.14 29.17
N ARG A 157 19.59 -14.24 29.82
CA ARG A 157 19.05 -13.25 30.75
C ARG A 157 18.11 -12.27 30.05
N THR A 158 18.51 -11.78 28.87
CA THR A 158 17.71 -10.85 28.05
C THR A 158 16.43 -11.51 27.55
N ILE A 159 16.51 -12.77 27.11
CA ILE A 159 15.33 -13.55 26.70
C ILE A 159 14.37 -13.75 27.88
N LEU A 160 14.86 -14.15 29.05
CA LEU A 160 14.03 -14.32 30.25
C LEU A 160 13.41 -13.00 30.71
N HIS A 161 14.16 -11.90 30.64
CA HIS A 161 13.66 -10.58 30.95
C HIS A 161 12.54 -10.15 29.99
N ASN A 162 12.75 -10.32 28.67
CA ASN A 162 11.72 -10.04 27.68
C ASN A 162 10.48 -10.93 27.86
N LYS A 163 10.65 -12.22 28.17
CA LYS A 163 9.51 -13.10 28.48
C LYS A 163 8.69 -12.61 29.68
N ARG A 164 9.35 -12.13 30.74
CA ARG A 164 8.65 -11.54 31.89
C ARG A 164 7.92 -10.25 31.51
N ASN A 165 8.54 -9.40 30.71
CA ASN A 165 7.94 -8.16 30.25
C ASN A 165 6.72 -8.41 29.36
N ILE A 166 6.83 -9.37 28.43
CA ILE A 166 5.71 -9.81 27.59
C ILE A 166 4.58 -10.34 28.46
N HIS A 167 4.87 -11.25 29.41
CA HIS A 167 3.84 -11.79 30.30
C HIS A 167 3.17 -10.70 31.16
N HIS A 168 3.94 -9.71 31.61
CA HIS A 168 3.39 -8.56 32.34
C HIS A 168 2.48 -7.70 31.46
N VAL A 169 2.85 -7.45 30.20
CA VAL A 169 2.01 -6.73 29.24
C VAL A 169 0.77 -7.54 28.88
N GLU A 170 0.90 -8.85 28.66
CA GLU A 170 -0.22 -9.76 28.41
C GLU A 170 -1.22 -9.74 29.56
N ASN A 171 -0.77 -9.82 30.81
CA ASN A 171 -1.65 -9.75 31.98
C ASN A 171 -2.34 -8.38 32.12
N ARG A 172 -1.74 -7.29 31.61
CA ARG A 172 -2.36 -5.95 31.61
C ARG A 172 -3.37 -5.76 30.47
N LEU A 173 -3.14 -6.38 29.31
CA LEU A 173 -4.03 -6.32 28.16
C LEU A 173 -5.19 -7.31 28.32
N ASN A 174 -4.90 -8.50 28.81
CA ASN A 174 -5.82 -9.62 28.98
C ASN A 174 -5.78 -10.08 30.46
N PRO A 175 -6.42 -9.33 31.39
CA PRO A 175 -6.50 -9.79 32.77
C PRO A 175 -7.18 -11.16 32.83
N PRO A 176 -6.72 -12.07 33.70
CA PRO A 176 -7.36 -13.37 33.88
C PRO A 176 -8.83 -13.15 34.24
N SER A 177 -9.69 -13.98 33.64
CA SER A 177 -11.15 -13.81 33.50
C SER A 177 -11.98 -13.84 34.80
N GLY A 178 -11.38 -13.50 35.95
CA GLY A 178 -12.05 -13.32 37.25
C GLY A 178 -11.89 -11.92 37.85
N LEU A 179 -11.24 -10.99 37.15
CA LEU A 179 -11.03 -9.60 37.60
C LEU A 179 -11.45 -8.59 36.52
N VAL A 180 -12.50 -8.90 35.77
CA VAL A 180 -13.08 -7.96 34.80
C VAL A 180 -14.22 -7.25 35.50
N ASP A 181 -13.94 -6.02 35.92
CA ASP A 181 -14.92 -5.01 36.31
C ASP A 181 -16.02 -4.97 35.22
N GLU A 182 -17.30 -5.03 35.61
CA GLU A 182 -18.49 -5.27 34.73
C GLU A 182 -18.63 -4.28 33.54
N ARG A 183 -17.74 -3.29 33.45
CA ARG A 183 -17.72 -2.24 32.44
C ARG A 183 -16.98 -2.62 31.16
N MET A 184 -16.03 -3.57 31.18
CA MET A 184 -15.25 -3.91 29.98
C MET A 184 -15.89 -5.07 29.22
N HIS A 185 -16.56 -4.76 28.10
CA HIS A 185 -17.20 -5.76 27.25
C HIS A 185 -16.17 -6.37 26.30
N ARG A 186 -15.98 -7.69 26.41
CA ARG A 186 -15.13 -8.48 25.50
C ARG A 186 -15.98 -8.97 24.33
N MET A 187 -15.64 -8.55 23.11
CA MET A 187 -16.28 -8.99 21.88
C MET A 187 -15.27 -9.70 20.99
N GLN A 188 -15.64 -10.81 20.37
CA GLN A 188 -14.79 -11.48 19.39
C GLN A 188 -15.22 -11.09 17.97
N ALA A 189 -14.32 -10.53 17.17
CA ALA A 189 -14.58 -10.21 15.77
C ALA A 189 -13.42 -10.70 14.90
N TYR A 190 -13.74 -11.38 13.79
CA TYR A 190 -12.75 -11.93 12.85
C TYR A 190 -11.69 -12.84 13.51
N GLY A 191 -12.06 -13.56 14.58
CA GLY A 191 -11.13 -14.42 15.33
C GLY A 191 -10.24 -13.68 16.34
N TRP A 192 -10.37 -12.36 16.48
CA TRP A 192 -9.66 -11.54 17.46
C TRP A 192 -10.56 -11.17 18.63
N ASP A 193 -10.02 -11.22 19.84
CA ASP A 193 -10.69 -10.70 21.04
C ASP A 193 -10.46 -9.19 21.16
N ILE A 194 -11.56 -8.43 21.12
CA ILE A 194 -11.58 -6.98 21.24
C ILE A 194 -12.15 -6.64 22.62
N ILE A 195 -11.37 -5.94 23.43
CA ILE A 195 -11.81 -5.43 24.75
C ILE A 195 -12.24 -3.98 24.56
N ARG A 196 -13.54 -3.70 24.75
CA ARG A 196 -14.09 -2.35 24.73
C ARG A 196 -14.17 -1.82 26.17
N ARG A 197 -13.51 -0.69 26.43
CA ARG A 197 -13.66 0.08 27.68
C ARG A 197 -14.86 1.01 27.61
#